data_AF-A6JXF4-F1
#
_entry.id   AF-A6JXF4-F1
#
_cell.length_a   1.000
_cell.length_b   1.000
_cell.length_c   1.000
_cell.angle_alpha   90.00
_cell.angle_beta   90.00
_cell.angle_gamma   90.00
#
_symmetry.space_group_name_H-M   'P 1'
#
loop_
_entity.id
_entity.type
_entity.pdbx_description
1 polymer ?
#
loop_
_entity_poly.entity_id
_entity_poly.type
_entity_poly.pdbx_seq_one_letter_code
_entity_poly.pdbx_strand_id
1 'polypeptide(L)'
;MRNSREAVQHLFGLGWKFWRLGICRAVVPLQAAWNAFSQPVPASRNELLTQLLLCVSLASLIAGLVHHWLVSLQLYPLGPPTLVTALCGLFVFLSLGLVPPIRCLFALSVPTLGSEQGRRLLLSYSAANLAAAVMPNVLANVRAVGRVLGCVTEGSLESLLNTTYQLRQAARELVPAGQAVSRSLTFEVEGNGSAFRLHTHTVTQQILEDFSGLEFLARAALGTQRVVTGLFLLGLLGESAWYLHRYLTDLRFDNIYATRQLVRQLTQAGATHLLAAPPPWLLQTAQSKLSQEELLSCLLRLGLLALLLIATAVTVASDYGAFLLARAAVTWAQNLPSVPITLTVKYDASYKVLDFILFVLNQPPVESVFASVQRSFQWELRFTSHNCHLPQAQPPRVTAALAAGALQLLAGATLVLQTYAWRLRHAIAASFFPAQEARRLSHLQARLRRRHDQSDHPDRHANTVGTRRPRKPGQGTSALESQGSQAHDPLSASV
;
A
#
# COMPACT_ATOMS: atom_id res chain seq x y z
N MET A 1 16.82 -36.73 -20.91
CA MET A 1 15.86 -36.04 -19.99
C MET A 1 15.78 -36.62 -18.57
N ARG A 2 16.25 -37.86 -18.30
CA ARG A 2 16.22 -38.45 -16.93
C ARG A 2 17.30 -37.88 -16.01
N ASN A 3 18.52 -37.68 -16.52
CA ASN A 3 19.68 -37.19 -15.75
C ASN A 3 19.55 -35.73 -15.26
N SER A 4 18.82 -34.87 -15.97
CA SER A 4 18.61 -33.47 -15.55
C SER A 4 17.63 -33.35 -14.38
N ARG A 5 16.66 -34.28 -14.25
CA ARG A 5 15.68 -34.29 -13.17
C ARG A 5 16.28 -34.78 -11.85
N GLU A 6 17.17 -35.78 -11.93
CA GLU A 6 17.92 -36.28 -10.77
C GLU A 6 18.96 -35.25 -10.28
N ALA A 7 19.64 -34.55 -11.20
CA ALA A 7 20.57 -33.47 -10.83
C ALA A 7 19.86 -32.31 -10.11
N VAL A 8 18.67 -31.92 -10.56
CA VAL A 8 17.85 -30.88 -9.90
C VAL A 8 17.38 -31.32 -8.52
N GLN A 9 16.96 -32.58 -8.35
CA GLN A 9 16.57 -33.11 -7.03
C GLN A 9 17.76 -33.20 -6.07
N HIS A 10 18.96 -33.55 -6.55
CA HIS A 10 20.17 -33.60 -5.75
C HIS A 10 20.65 -32.20 -5.33
N LEU A 11 20.56 -31.21 -6.24
CA LEU A 11 20.82 -29.79 -5.96
C LEU A 11 19.83 -29.20 -4.94
N PHE A 12 18.54 -29.53 -5.06
CA PHE A 12 17.53 -29.16 -4.06
C PHE A 12 17.80 -29.82 -2.69
N GLY A 13 18.21 -31.09 -2.67
CA GLY A 13 18.56 -31.81 -1.45
C GLY A 13 19.81 -31.24 -0.76
N LEU A 14 20.84 -30.86 -1.52
CA LEU A 14 22.03 -30.19 -1.00
C LEU A 14 21.71 -28.78 -0.49
N GLY A 15 20.95 -28.01 -1.27
CA GLY A 15 20.49 -26.67 -0.91
C GLY A 15 19.65 -26.69 0.37
N TRP A 16 18.75 -27.65 0.52
CA TRP A 16 17.94 -27.84 1.73
C TRP A 16 18.79 -28.22 2.94
N LYS A 17 19.76 -29.14 2.79
CA LYS A 17 20.69 -29.48 3.86
C LYS A 17 21.54 -28.28 4.29
N PHE A 18 22.05 -27.51 3.32
CA PHE A 18 22.82 -26.29 3.58
C PHE A 18 21.97 -25.22 4.29
N TRP A 19 20.74 -24.98 3.81
CA TRP A 19 19.78 -24.09 4.46
C TRP A 19 19.46 -24.51 5.89
N ARG A 20 19.21 -25.81 6.12
CA ARG A 20 18.91 -26.35 7.45
C ARG A 20 20.11 -26.23 8.39
N LEU A 21 21.31 -26.49 7.88
CA LEU A 21 22.55 -26.32 8.65
C LEU A 21 22.81 -24.84 8.99
N GLY A 22 22.56 -23.93 8.04
CA GLY A 22 22.64 -22.49 8.23
C GLY A 22 21.66 -22.00 9.30
N ILE A 23 20.40 -22.44 9.24
CA ILE A 23 19.38 -22.14 10.26
C ILE A 23 19.83 -22.65 11.63
N CYS A 24 20.28 -23.90 11.74
CA CYS A 24 20.73 -24.47 13.02
C CYS A 24 21.90 -23.69 13.61
N ARG A 25 22.86 -23.24 12.78
CA ARG A 25 23.99 -22.41 13.22
C ARG A 25 23.56 -21.02 13.68
N ALA A 26 22.54 -20.43 13.05
CA ALA A 26 22.02 -19.11 13.43
C ALA A 26 21.11 -19.15 14.68
N VAL A 27 20.42 -20.27 14.94
CA VAL A 27 19.51 -20.39 16.09
C VAL A 27 20.24 -20.35 17.44
N VAL A 28 21.44 -20.95 17.54
CA VAL A 28 22.21 -20.98 18.78
C VAL A 28 22.57 -19.58 19.30
N PRO A 29 23.21 -18.68 18.51
CA PRO A 29 23.50 -17.32 18.96
C PRO A 29 22.23 -16.49 19.17
N LEU A 30 21.18 -16.71 18.37
CA LEU A 30 19.90 -16.02 18.54
C LEU A 30 19.22 -16.39 19.87
N GLN A 31 19.26 -17.67 20.25
CA GLN A 31 18.74 -18.14 21.52
C GLN A 31 19.55 -17.59 22.70
N ALA A 32 20.88 -17.55 22.57
CA ALA A 32 21.75 -16.96 23.59
C ALA A 32 21.48 -15.46 23.77
N ALA A 33 21.36 -14.72 22.67
CA ALA A 33 21.00 -13.30 22.67
C ALA A 33 19.61 -13.05 23.28
N TRP A 34 18.62 -13.87 22.91
CA TRP A 34 17.27 -13.81 23.49
C TRP A 34 17.27 -14.06 24.99
N ASN A 35 17.99 -15.10 25.44
CA ASN A 35 18.11 -15.43 26.85
C ASN A 35 18.73 -14.25 27.63
N ALA A 36 19.84 -13.69 27.14
CA ALA A 36 20.48 -12.52 27.75
C ALA A 36 19.55 -11.29 27.76
N PHE A 37 18.78 -11.07 26.69
CA PHE A 37 17.84 -9.95 26.58
C PHE A 37 16.64 -10.08 27.53
N SER A 38 16.15 -11.31 27.75
CA SER A 38 14.98 -11.62 28.57
C SER A 38 15.27 -11.66 30.08
N GLN A 39 16.52 -11.89 30.49
CA GLN A 39 16.87 -11.99 31.90
C GLN A 39 16.72 -10.65 32.64
N PRO A 40 16.13 -10.64 33.85
CA PRO A 40 15.98 -9.42 34.63
C PRO A 40 17.34 -8.89 35.13
N VAL A 41 18.25 -9.78 35.51
CA VAL A 41 19.62 -9.48 35.97
C VAL A 41 20.58 -10.37 35.19
N PRO A 42 21.59 -9.81 34.49
CA PRO A 42 22.57 -10.61 33.76
C PRO A 42 23.46 -11.39 34.74
N ALA A 43 23.69 -12.68 34.46
CA ALA A 43 24.48 -13.56 35.32
C ALA A 43 25.99 -13.48 35.01
N SER A 44 26.37 -13.03 33.81
CA SER A 44 27.78 -12.94 33.38
C SER A 44 28.12 -11.62 32.68
N ARG A 45 29.42 -11.28 32.63
CA ARG A 45 29.94 -10.11 31.87
C ARG A 45 29.57 -10.17 30.38
N ASN A 46 29.60 -11.36 29.78
CA ASN A 46 29.25 -11.52 28.37
C ASN A 46 27.76 -11.28 28.14
N GLU A 47 26.89 -11.79 29.02
CA GLU A 47 25.45 -11.52 28.95
C GLU A 47 25.13 -10.03 29.10
N LEU A 48 25.78 -9.35 30.06
CA LEU A 48 25.67 -7.90 30.23
C LEU A 48 26.08 -7.15 28.95
N LEU A 49 27.21 -7.51 28.34
CA LEU A 49 27.66 -6.90 27.08
C LEU A 49 26.65 -7.12 25.95
N THR A 50 26.13 -8.35 25.80
CA THR A 50 25.13 -8.65 24.77
C THR A 50 23.83 -7.88 24.99
N GLN A 51 23.37 -7.76 26.24
CA GLN A 51 22.19 -6.98 26.59
C GLN A 51 22.41 -5.50 26.27
N LEU A 52 23.56 -4.93 26.62
CA LEU A 52 23.90 -3.54 26.29
C LEU A 52 23.91 -3.30 24.78
N LEU A 53 24.54 -4.19 23.99
CA LEU A 53 24.56 -4.10 22.53
C LEU A 53 23.14 -4.16 21.93
N LEU A 54 22.28 -5.04 22.44
CA LEU A 54 20.89 -5.15 22.02
C LEU A 54 20.08 -3.90 22.38
N CYS A 55 20.26 -3.35 23.59
CA CYS A 55 19.60 -2.13 24.02
C CYS A 55 20.07 -0.92 23.21
N VAL A 56 21.37 -0.78 22.93
CA VAL A 56 21.91 0.30 22.09
C VAL A 56 21.35 0.19 20.68
N SER A 57 21.42 -0.99 20.06
CA SER A 57 20.91 -1.17 18.69
C SER A 57 19.41 -0.89 18.57
N LEU A 58 18.61 -1.36 19.53
CA LEU A 58 17.17 -1.08 19.56
C LEU A 58 16.89 0.41 19.80
N ALA A 59 17.61 1.06 20.71
CA ALA A 59 17.48 2.48 20.97
C ALA A 59 17.88 3.34 19.76
N SER A 60 18.97 2.99 19.06
CA SER A 60 19.39 3.65 17.82
C SER A 60 18.35 3.48 16.71
N LEU A 61 17.76 2.28 16.56
CA LEU A 61 16.68 2.04 15.61
C LEU A 61 15.45 2.91 15.91
N ILE A 62 15.01 2.95 17.17
CA ILE A 62 13.87 3.76 17.60
C ILE A 62 14.16 5.25 17.40
N ALA A 63 15.34 5.73 17.80
CA ALA A 63 15.74 7.12 17.60
C ALA A 63 15.78 7.51 16.12
N GLY A 64 16.28 6.63 15.24
CA GLY A 64 16.28 6.82 13.80
C GLY A 64 14.86 6.86 13.20
N LEU A 65 13.96 6.00 13.66
CA LEU A 65 12.56 6.01 13.26
C LEU A 65 11.84 7.29 13.71
N VAL A 66 12.06 7.73 14.95
CA VAL A 66 11.51 8.99 15.47
C VAL A 66 12.07 10.18 14.70
N HIS A 67 13.37 10.17 14.37
CA HIS A 67 14.01 11.21 13.57
C HIS A 67 13.39 11.30 12.18
N HIS A 68 13.27 10.16 11.50
CA HIS A 68 12.64 10.10 10.19
C HIS A 68 11.18 10.56 10.24
N TRP A 69 10.43 10.13 11.25
CA TRP A 69 9.03 10.54 11.45
C TRP A 69 8.90 12.06 11.68
N LEU A 70 9.76 12.65 12.52
CA LEU A 70 9.72 14.08 12.83
C LEU A 70 10.11 14.95 11.63
N VAL A 71 11.15 14.56 10.89
CA VAL A 71 11.55 15.22 9.63
C VAL A 71 10.43 15.09 8.59
N SER A 72 9.81 13.92 8.50
CA SER A 72 8.70 13.65 7.59
C SER A 72 7.46 14.48 7.91
N LEU A 73 7.21 14.83 9.17
CA LEU A 73 6.09 15.70 9.55
C LEU A 73 6.29 17.19 9.19
N GLN A 74 7.48 17.60 8.72
CA GLN A 74 7.81 18.99 8.40
C GLN A 74 7.56 20.01 9.54
N LEU A 75 7.40 19.53 10.78
CA LEU A 75 7.12 20.36 11.97
C LEU A 75 8.31 21.22 12.44
N TYR A 76 9.52 20.94 11.96
CA TYR A 76 10.75 21.66 12.34
C TYR A 76 11.48 22.23 11.11
N PRO A 77 11.12 23.44 10.64
CA PRO A 77 11.85 24.13 9.57
C PRO A 77 13.17 24.78 10.05
N LEU A 78 13.37 24.98 11.36
CA LEU A 78 14.43 25.86 11.89
C LEU A 78 15.06 25.38 13.24
N GLY A 79 15.49 24.11 13.35
CA GLY A 79 16.21 23.64 14.55
C GLY A 79 16.33 22.12 14.65
N PRO A 80 17.36 21.58 15.32
CA PRO A 80 17.93 20.27 15.00
C PRO A 80 17.04 19.13 15.53
N PRO A 81 16.28 18.41 14.68
CA PRO A 81 15.61 17.16 15.07
C PRO A 81 16.59 16.17 15.71
N THR A 82 17.89 16.32 15.46
CA THR A 82 18.96 15.51 16.03
C THR A 82 19.04 15.56 17.55
N LEU A 83 18.91 16.74 18.20
CA LEU A 83 19.02 16.85 19.66
C LEU A 83 17.85 16.18 20.37
N VAL A 84 16.62 16.43 19.92
CA VAL A 84 15.41 15.78 20.46
C VAL A 84 15.49 14.27 20.27
N THR A 85 15.91 13.80 19.09
CA THR A 85 16.03 12.36 18.81
C THR A 85 17.17 11.71 19.58
N ALA A 86 18.25 12.44 19.86
CA ALA A 86 19.37 11.95 20.68
C ALA A 86 18.95 11.80 22.14
N LEU A 87 18.25 12.79 22.71
CA LEU A 87 17.68 12.71 24.06
C LEU A 87 16.65 11.57 24.17
N CYS A 88 15.78 11.43 23.17
CA CYS A 88 14.82 10.32 23.11
C CYS A 88 15.54 8.97 23.04
N GLY A 89 16.56 8.84 22.18
CA GLY A 89 17.37 7.63 22.06
C GLY A 89 18.08 7.27 23.36
N LEU A 90 18.64 8.26 24.07
CA LEU A 90 19.27 8.06 25.38
C LEU A 90 18.26 7.58 26.42
N PHE A 91 17.08 8.19 26.48
CA PHE A 91 16.02 7.77 27.40
C PHE A 91 15.52 6.34 27.10
N VAL A 92 15.34 6.01 25.82
CA VAL A 92 14.99 4.65 25.38
C VAL A 92 16.10 3.65 25.74
N PHE A 93 17.37 4.01 25.55
CA PHE A 93 18.49 3.16 25.94
C PHE A 93 18.53 2.88 27.45
N LEU A 94 18.40 3.93 28.27
CA LEU A 94 18.40 3.81 29.73
C LEU A 94 17.20 2.97 30.21
N SER A 95 16.01 3.24 29.67
CA SER A 95 14.79 2.49 30.03
C SER A 95 14.85 1.02 29.62
N LEU A 96 15.34 0.70 28.41
CA LEU A 96 15.60 -0.67 27.97
C LEU A 96 16.68 -1.35 28.83
N GLY A 97 17.74 -0.65 29.20
CA GLY A 97 18.82 -1.21 30.02
C GLY A 97 18.39 -1.53 31.45
N LEU A 98 17.67 -0.61 32.09
CA LEU A 98 17.40 -0.62 33.52
C LEU A 98 16.05 -1.25 33.90
N VAL A 99 15.06 -1.26 32.99
CA VAL A 99 13.68 -1.64 33.32
C VAL A 99 13.28 -2.89 32.51
N PRO A 100 13.35 -4.11 33.09
CA PRO A 100 12.97 -5.34 32.40
C PRO A 100 11.55 -5.33 31.80
N PRO A 101 10.52 -4.77 32.47
CA PRO A 101 9.18 -4.64 31.88
C PRO A 101 9.16 -3.84 30.57
N ILE A 102 10.01 -2.82 30.41
CA ILE A 102 10.07 -2.01 29.20
C ILE A 102 10.67 -2.82 28.05
N ARG A 103 11.72 -3.62 28.30
CA ARG A 103 12.26 -4.57 27.31
C ARG A 103 11.18 -5.56 26.83
N CYS A 104 10.40 -6.11 27.76
CA CYS A 104 9.29 -7.01 27.45
C CYS A 104 8.24 -6.30 26.59
N LEU A 105 7.87 -5.06 26.95
CA LEU A 105 6.89 -4.26 26.20
C LEU A 105 7.34 -4.05 24.74
N PHE A 106 8.59 -3.69 24.50
CA PHE A 106 9.12 -3.57 23.13
C PHE A 106 9.14 -4.90 22.39
N ALA A 107 9.51 -6.00 23.05
CA ALA A 107 9.45 -7.33 22.45
C ALA A 107 8.02 -7.76 22.10
N LEU A 108 7.03 -7.43 22.94
CA LEU A 108 5.61 -7.69 22.71
C LEU A 108 5.03 -6.84 21.56
N SER A 109 5.60 -5.66 21.31
CA SER A 109 5.12 -4.79 20.22
C SER A 109 5.21 -5.46 18.83
N VAL A 110 6.22 -6.32 18.61
CA VAL A 110 6.43 -7.02 17.33
C VAL A 110 5.28 -7.99 16.99
N PRO A 111 4.91 -8.97 17.84
CA PRO A 111 3.73 -9.79 17.59
C PRO A 111 2.40 -9.02 17.75
N THR A 112 2.40 -7.80 18.30
CA THR A 112 1.19 -6.93 18.22
C THR A 112 0.95 -6.35 16.84
N LEU A 113 1.99 -6.14 16.02
CA LEU A 113 1.82 -5.77 14.60
C LEU A 113 1.07 -6.83 13.79
N GLY A 114 1.14 -8.09 14.21
CA GLY A 114 0.38 -9.19 13.61
C GLY A 114 -1.12 -9.19 13.93
N SER A 115 -1.62 -8.18 14.65
CA SER A 115 -3.04 -8.03 14.93
C SER A 115 -3.83 -7.60 13.68
N GLU A 116 -5.15 -7.70 13.76
CA GLU A 116 -6.03 -7.17 12.73
C GLU A 116 -5.84 -5.66 12.53
N GLN A 117 -5.64 -4.89 13.61
CA GLN A 117 -5.37 -3.45 13.49
C GLN A 117 -4.04 -3.18 12.79
N GLY A 118 -2.98 -3.93 13.12
CA GLY A 118 -1.67 -3.78 12.46
C GLY A 118 -1.73 -4.09 10.97
N ARG A 119 -2.47 -5.11 10.58
CA ARG A 119 -2.71 -5.41 9.17
C ARG A 119 -3.45 -4.27 8.44
N ARG A 120 -4.50 -3.70 9.05
CA ARG A 120 -5.23 -2.56 8.46
C ARG A 120 -4.32 -1.35 8.26
N LEU A 121 -3.40 -1.09 9.19
CA LEU A 121 -2.41 -0.03 9.04
C LEU A 121 -1.42 -0.29 7.90
N LEU A 122 -0.87 -1.50 7.81
CA LEU A 122 0.05 -1.87 6.73
C LEU A 122 -0.60 -1.67 5.35
N LEU A 123 -1.86 -2.08 5.21
CA LEU A 123 -2.62 -1.90 3.98
C LEU A 123 -2.94 -0.43 3.70
N SER A 124 -3.35 0.36 4.71
CA SER A 124 -3.60 1.80 4.53
C SER A 124 -2.30 2.55 4.16
N TYR A 125 -1.17 2.16 4.74
CA TYR A 125 0.13 2.76 4.43
C TYR A 125 0.57 2.40 3.02
N SER A 126 0.33 1.16 2.59
CA SER A 126 0.60 0.75 1.21
C SER A 126 -0.18 1.60 0.21
N ALA A 127 -1.46 1.85 0.46
CA ALA A 127 -2.33 2.63 -0.40
C ALA A 127 -1.93 4.12 -0.42
N ALA A 128 -1.69 4.71 0.75
CA ALA A 128 -1.31 6.12 0.86
C ALA A 128 0.04 6.40 0.19
N ASN A 129 1.04 5.53 0.41
CA ASN A 129 2.36 5.68 -0.20
C ASN A 129 2.30 5.52 -1.73
N LEU A 130 1.49 4.57 -2.22
CA LEU A 130 1.25 4.36 -3.64
C LEU A 130 0.55 5.57 -4.27
N ALA A 131 -0.53 6.07 -3.67
CA ALA A 131 -1.26 7.23 -4.15
C ALA A 131 -0.38 8.48 -4.20
N ALA A 132 0.40 8.73 -3.15
CA ALA A 132 1.31 9.88 -3.08
C ALA A 132 2.45 9.83 -4.10
N ALA A 133 2.81 8.65 -4.59
CA ALA A 133 3.82 8.49 -5.64
C ALA A 133 3.20 8.57 -7.05
N VAL A 134 2.11 7.84 -7.28
CA VAL A 134 1.50 7.65 -8.60
C VAL A 134 0.67 8.88 -9.02
N MET A 135 -0.17 9.43 -8.15
CA MET A 135 -1.07 10.53 -8.50
C MET A 135 -0.35 11.77 -9.04
N PRO A 136 0.68 12.33 -8.36
CA PRO A 136 1.37 13.51 -8.89
C PRO A 136 2.16 13.18 -10.18
N ASN A 137 2.64 11.94 -10.35
CA ASN A 137 3.41 11.55 -11.52
C ASN A 137 2.53 11.37 -12.76
N VAL A 138 1.41 10.65 -12.62
CA VAL A 138 0.37 10.54 -13.66
C VAL A 138 -0.08 11.92 -14.08
N LEU A 139 -0.38 12.79 -13.10
CA LEU A 139 -0.84 14.12 -13.38
C LEU A 139 0.22 14.98 -14.08
N ALA A 140 1.48 14.92 -13.66
CA ALA A 140 2.57 15.60 -14.37
C ALA A 140 2.69 15.16 -15.84
N ASN A 141 2.52 13.85 -16.12
CA ASN A 141 2.54 13.31 -17.47
C ASN A 141 1.29 13.69 -18.29
N VAL A 142 0.10 13.68 -17.71
CA VAL A 142 -1.13 14.16 -18.36
C VAL A 142 -1.01 15.66 -18.70
N ARG A 143 -0.46 16.46 -17.77
CA ARG A 143 -0.15 17.88 -18.02
C ARG A 143 0.83 18.05 -19.18
N ALA A 144 1.82 17.16 -19.28
CA ALA A 144 2.76 17.19 -20.38
C ALA A 144 2.06 16.97 -21.73
N VAL A 145 1.17 15.97 -21.83
CA VAL A 145 0.36 15.72 -23.04
C VAL A 145 -0.51 16.94 -23.38
N GLY A 146 -1.22 17.51 -22.40
CA GLY A 146 -2.05 18.70 -22.61
C GLY A 146 -1.26 19.91 -23.13
N ARG A 147 -0.06 20.14 -22.59
CA ARG A 147 0.87 21.17 -23.09
C ARG A 147 1.29 20.93 -24.53
N VAL A 148 1.61 19.68 -24.89
CA VAL A 148 1.96 19.33 -26.28
C VAL A 148 0.79 19.65 -27.22
N LEU A 149 -0.43 19.24 -26.86
CA LEU A 149 -1.61 19.52 -27.65
C LEU A 149 -1.85 21.04 -27.80
N GLY A 150 -1.68 21.80 -26.70
CA GLY A 150 -1.68 23.27 -26.72
C GLY A 150 -0.66 23.84 -27.71
N CYS A 151 0.61 23.39 -27.66
CA CYS A 151 1.66 23.85 -28.58
C CYS A 151 1.31 23.61 -30.06
N VAL A 152 0.73 22.44 -30.36
CA VAL A 152 0.42 22.05 -31.74
C VAL A 152 -0.79 22.82 -32.27
N THR A 153 -1.81 23.00 -31.43
CA THR A 153 -2.99 23.80 -31.79
C THR A 153 -2.64 25.27 -31.98
N GLU A 154 -1.80 25.84 -31.11
CA GLU A 154 -1.32 27.22 -31.25
C GLU A 154 -0.46 27.40 -32.50
N GLY A 155 0.49 26.49 -32.77
CA GLY A 155 1.34 26.55 -33.97
C GLY A 155 0.55 26.40 -35.27
N SER A 156 -0.39 25.47 -35.30
CA SER A 156 -1.29 25.27 -36.44
C SER A 156 -2.13 26.53 -36.70
N LEU A 157 -2.64 27.17 -35.66
CA LEU A 157 -3.40 28.42 -35.79
C LEU A 157 -2.52 29.58 -36.27
N GLU A 158 -1.32 29.75 -35.72
CA GLU A 158 -0.34 30.74 -36.19
C GLU A 158 -0.07 30.59 -37.68
N SER A 159 0.14 29.35 -38.12
CA SER A 159 0.39 29.02 -39.52
C SER A 159 -0.82 29.28 -40.43
N LEU A 160 -2.03 28.99 -39.97
CA LEU A 160 -3.26 29.30 -40.72
C LEU A 160 -3.49 30.80 -40.86
N LEU A 161 -3.24 31.57 -39.79
CA LEU A 161 -3.34 33.03 -39.81
C LEU A 161 -2.26 33.65 -40.72
N ASN A 162 -1.02 33.15 -40.64
CA ASN A 162 0.06 33.59 -41.54
C ASN A 162 -0.28 33.27 -43.00
N THR A 163 -0.76 32.06 -43.29
CA THR A 163 -1.18 31.66 -44.64
C THR A 163 -2.27 32.58 -45.18
N THR A 164 -3.27 32.89 -44.36
CA THR A 164 -4.35 33.82 -44.71
C THR A 164 -3.79 35.22 -45.01
N TYR A 165 -2.86 35.71 -44.18
CA TYR A 165 -2.21 37.00 -44.38
C TYR A 165 -1.43 37.03 -45.71
N GLN A 166 -0.63 35.99 -45.99
CA GLN A 166 0.13 35.84 -47.24
C GLN A 166 -0.80 35.80 -48.46
N LEU A 167 -1.90 35.06 -48.39
CA LEU A 167 -2.90 35.02 -49.46
C LEU A 167 -3.57 36.38 -49.70
N ARG A 168 -3.92 37.11 -48.63
CA ARG A 168 -4.47 38.48 -48.75
C ARG A 168 -3.46 39.45 -49.35
N GLN A 169 -2.18 39.33 -48.97
CA GLN A 169 -1.12 40.15 -49.54
C GLN A 169 -0.92 39.83 -51.03
N ALA A 170 -0.82 38.55 -51.39
CA ALA A 170 -0.73 38.11 -52.78
C ALA A 170 -1.92 38.62 -53.62
N ALA A 171 -3.14 38.50 -53.09
CA ALA A 171 -4.35 39.00 -53.76
C ALA A 171 -4.30 40.52 -54.00
N ARG A 172 -3.81 41.32 -53.04
CA ARG A 172 -3.63 42.78 -53.21
C ARG A 172 -2.58 43.11 -54.26
N GLU A 173 -1.47 42.39 -54.27
CA GLU A 173 -0.38 42.61 -55.23
C GLU A 173 -0.73 42.21 -56.67
N LEU A 174 -1.74 41.35 -56.83
CA LEU A 174 -2.27 40.90 -58.13
C LEU A 174 -3.32 41.85 -58.72
N VAL A 175 -3.86 42.80 -57.95
CA VAL A 175 -4.79 43.82 -58.48
C VAL A 175 -3.96 44.98 -59.07
N PRO A 176 -3.96 45.19 -60.40
CA PRO A 176 -3.26 46.33 -60.99
C PRO A 176 -3.93 47.65 -60.56
N ALA A 177 -3.12 48.67 -60.27
CA ALA A 177 -3.52 49.99 -59.76
C ALA A 177 -4.45 50.81 -60.69
N GLY A 178 -4.98 50.24 -61.79
CA GLY A 178 -5.76 50.94 -62.80
C GLY A 178 -7.11 50.29 -63.21
N GLN A 179 -7.49 49.13 -62.68
CA GLN A 179 -8.77 48.47 -63.04
C GLN A 179 -9.52 47.98 -61.80
N ALA A 180 -10.21 48.92 -61.14
CA ALA A 180 -11.02 48.69 -59.94
C ALA A 180 -12.41 48.08 -60.19
N VAL A 181 -12.73 47.54 -61.38
CA VAL A 181 -14.10 47.09 -61.66
C VAL A 181 -14.09 45.68 -62.26
N SER A 182 -14.11 44.65 -61.40
CA SER A 182 -15.00 43.47 -61.50
C SER A 182 -14.49 42.17 -60.84
N ARG A 183 -13.22 42.05 -60.42
CA ARG A 183 -12.71 40.82 -59.76
C ARG A 183 -11.81 41.09 -58.56
N SER A 184 -12.37 41.62 -57.47
CA SER A 184 -11.70 41.61 -56.18
C SER A 184 -11.81 40.23 -55.54
N LEU A 185 -10.71 39.49 -55.42
CA LEU A 185 -10.64 38.27 -54.62
C LEU A 185 -10.60 38.65 -53.14
N THR A 186 -11.76 38.73 -52.50
CA THR A 186 -11.88 38.99 -51.06
C THR A 186 -11.84 37.67 -50.31
N PHE A 187 -10.70 37.39 -49.66
CA PHE A 187 -10.59 36.29 -48.70
C PHE A 187 -11.17 36.73 -47.35
N GLU A 188 -12.46 36.46 -47.15
CA GLU A 188 -13.09 36.58 -45.83
C GLU A 188 -12.60 35.46 -44.92
N VAL A 189 -12.13 35.85 -43.74
CA VAL A 189 -11.83 34.91 -42.66
C VAL A 189 -12.64 35.38 -41.48
N GLU A 190 -13.73 34.67 -41.26
CA GLU A 190 -14.65 34.88 -40.16
C GLU A 190 -14.14 34.06 -38.97
N GLY A 191 -13.27 34.67 -38.17
CA GLY A 191 -12.70 34.00 -37.01
C GLY A 191 -11.71 34.86 -36.25
N ASN A 192 -12.01 35.17 -34.99
CA ASN A 192 -11.08 35.87 -34.11
C ASN A 192 -10.04 34.87 -33.57
N GLY A 193 -8.86 34.81 -34.21
CA GLY A 193 -7.77 33.94 -33.79
C GLY A 193 -7.31 34.15 -32.34
N SER A 194 -7.49 35.35 -31.78
CA SER A 194 -7.21 35.62 -30.36
C SER A 194 -8.23 34.94 -29.42
N ALA A 195 -9.50 34.86 -29.82
CA ALA A 195 -10.54 34.18 -29.05
C ALA A 195 -10.32 32.66 -29.02
N PHE A 196 -9.90 32.07 -30.15
CA PHE A 196 -9.56 30.65 -30.19
C PHE A 196 -8.32 30.32 -29.34
N ARG A 197 -7.26 31.15 -29.39
CA ARG A 197 -6.10 31.00 -28.49
C ARG A 197 -6.51 31.04 -27.02
N LEU A 198 -7.33 32.03 -26.65
CA LEU A 198 -7.84 32.15 -25.29
C LEU A 198 -8.62 30.88 -24.89
N HIS A 199 -9.50 30.40 -25.78
CA HIS A 199 -10.30 29.21 -25.52
C HIS A 199 -9.44 27.95 -25.31
N THR A 200 -8.45 27.71 -26.17
CA THR A 200 -7.55 26.55 -26.02
C THR A 200 -6.70 26.63 -24.75
N HIS A 201 -6.21 27.81 -24.39
CA HIS A 201 -5.50 28.02 -23.13
C HIS A 201 -6.43 27.78 -21.93
N THR A 202 -7.67 28.29 -21.97
CA THR A 202 -8.68 28.08 -20.91
C THR A 202 -9.02 26.61 -20.73
N VAL A 203 -9.29 25.87 -21.81
CA VAL A 203 -9.59 24.42 -21.73
C VAL A 203 -8.41 23.64 -21.14
N THR A 204 -7.19 24.00 -21.53
CA THR A 204 -5.98 23.36 -20.98
C THR A 204 -5.85 23.63 -19.48
N GLN A 205 -6.10 24.87 -19.03
CA GLN A 205 -6.07 25.23 -17.60
C GLN A 205 -7.19 24.54 -16.80
N GLN A 206 -8.40 24.44 -17.34
CA GLN A 206 -9.52 23.76 -16.68
C GLN A 206 -9.22 22.28 -16.42
N ILE A 207 -8.67 21.57 -17.41
CA ILE A 207 -8.22 20.18 -17.22
C ILE A 207 -7.18 20.10 -16.09
N LEU A 208 -6.27 21.07 -16.01
CA LEU A 208 -5.25 21.12 -14.96
C LEU A 208 -5.84 21.33 -13.56
N GLU A 209 -6.86 22.18 -13.44
CA GLU A 209 -7.57 22.48 -12.20
C GLU A 209 -8.38 21.28 -11.71
N ASP A 210 -9.07 20.56 -12.59
CA ASP A 210 -9.86 19.37 -12.24
C ASP A 210 -9.02 18.30 -11.53
N PHE A 211 -7.77 18.14 -11.94
CA PHE A 211 -6.85 17.18 -11.32
C PHE A 211 -6.08 17.72 -10.10
N SER A 212 -6.10 19.03 -9.85
CA SER A 212 -5.41 19.63 -8.71
C SER A 212 -5.99 19.14 -7.37
N GLY A 213 -7.31 18.88 -7.32
CA GLY A 213 -7.98 18.30 -6.17
C GLY A 213 -7.46 16.90 -5.82
N LEU A 214 -7.19 16.06 -6.82
CA LEU A 214 -6.59 14.73 -6.63
C LEU A 214 -5.16 14.82 -6.08
N GLU A 215 -4.36 15.77 -6.56
CA GLU A 215 -3.00 16.00 -6.06
C GLU A 215 -3.01 16.47 -4.59
N PHE A 216 -3.94 17.37 -4.25
CA PHE A 216 -4.16 17.82 -2.88
C PHE A 216 -4.59 16.66 -1.98
N LEU A 217 -5.57 15.85 -2.40
CA LEU A 217 -6.02 14.67 -1.64
C LEU A 217 -4.90 13.67 -1.42
N ALA A 218 -4.04 13.42 -2.42
CA ALA A 218 -2.90 12.53 -2.27
C ALA A 218 -1.87 13.05 -1.26
N ARG A 219 -1.58 14.35 -1.28
CA ARG A 219 -0.68 14.99 -0.30
C ARG A 219 -1.29 15.02 1.10
N ALA A 220 -2.57 15.33 1.21
CA ALA A 220 -3.31 15.32 2.47
C ALA A 220 -3.33 13.92 3.07
N ALA A 221 -3.65 12.89 2.27
CA ALA A 221 -3.62 11.50 2.68
C ALA A 221 -2.24 11.07 3.19
N LEU A 222 -1.15 11.51 2.54
CA LEU A 222 0.22 11.25 3.02
C LEU A 222 0.49 11.93 4.37
N GLY A 223 0.07 13.19 4.53
CA GLY A 223 0.19 13.93 5.79
C GLY A 223 -0.57 13.27 6.94
N THR A 224 -1.84 12.91 6.70
CA THR A 224 -2.67 12.15 7.64
C THR A 224 -2.03 10.80 7.98
N GLN A 225 -1.49 10.10 6.98
CA GLN A 225 -0.86 8.79 7.18
C GLN A 225 0.38 8.88 8.09
N ARG A 226 1.17 9.96 8.01
CA ARG A 226 2.33 10.18 8.89
C ARG A 226 1.89 10.31 10.34
N VAL A 227 0.82 11.08 10.62
CA VAL A 227 0.26 11.23 11.97
C VAL A 227 -0.33 9.91 12.47
N VAL A 228 -1.12 9.23 11.63
CA VAL A 228 -1.75 7.94 11.95
C VAL A 228 -0.70 6.88 12.27
N THR A 229 0.44 6.86 11.57
CA THR A 229 1.54 5.92 11.86
C THR A 229 2.12 6.13 13.25
N GLY A 230 2.31 7.39 13.68
CA GLY A 230 2.79 7.71 15.02
C GLY A 230 1.79 7.32 16.12
N LEU A 231 0.51 7.67 15.93
CA LEU A 231 -0.57 7.28 16.85
C LEU A 231 -0.72 5.76 16.95
N PHE A 232 -0.53 5.05 15.84
CA PHE A 232 -0.59 3.61 15.82
C PHE A 232 0.57 2.95 16.58
N LEU A 233 1.80 3.45 16.41
CA LEU A 233 2.94 2.97 17.20
C LEU A 233 2.69 3.15 18.70
N LEU A 234 2.16 4.30 19.11
CA LEU A 234 1.74 4.53 20.50
C LEU A 234 0.62 3.56 20.94
N GLY A 235 -0.36 3.33 20.06
CA GLY A 235 -1.43 2.35 20.29
C GLY A 235 -0.91 0.92 20.48
N LEU A 236 0.07 0.48 19.69
CA LEU A 236 0.72 -0.83 19.86
C LEU A 236 1.42 -0.96 21.20
N LEU A 237 2.13 0.09 21.61
CA LEU A 237 2.78 0.13 22.92
C LEU A 237 1.74 0.09 24.05
N GLY A 238 0.60 0.79 23.87
CA GLY A 238 -0.54 0.74 24.79
C GLY A 238 -1.17 -0.65 24.89
N GLU A 239 -1.45 -1.30 23.76
CA GLU A 239 -1.95 -2.69 23.70
C GLU A 239 -0.95 -3.68 24.33
N SER A 240 0.35 -3.49 24.07
CA SER A 240 1.41 -4.30 24.67
C SER A 240 1.50 -4.11 26.18
N ALA A 241 1.36 -2.86 26.65
CA ALA A 241 1.34 -2.52 28.07
C ALA A 241 0.10 -3.10 28.77
N TRP A 242 -1.07 -3.00 28.14
CA TRP A 242 -2.31 -3.57 28.64
C TRP A 242 -2.22 -5.10 28.77
N TYR A 243 -1.73 -5.77 27.72
CA TYR A 243 -1.49 -7.20 27.73
C TYR A 243 -0.52 -7.59 28.85
N LEU A 244 0.62 -6.88 28.96
CA LEU A 244 1.61 -7.15 29.99
C LEU A 244 1.06 -6.93 31.41
N HIS A 245 0.29 -5.86 31.61
CA HIS A 245 -0.36 -5.59 32.88
C HIS A 245 -1.29 -6.74 33.27
N ARG A 246 -2.18 -7.15 32.37
CA ARG A 246 -3.12 -8.24 32.63
C ARG A 246 -2.44 -9.60 32.81
N TYR A 247 -1.34 -9.84 32.10
CA TYR A 247 -0.49 -11.02 32.28
C TYR A 247 0.10 -11.11 33.69
N LEU A 248 0.51 -9.97 34.26
CA LEU A 248 1.12 -9.89 35.58
C LEU A 248 0.07 -9.89 36.71
N THR A 249 -1.14 -9.38 36.47
CA THR A 249 -2.19 -9.26 37.50
C THR A 249 -3.18 -10.41 37.53
N ASP A 250 -3.56 -10.98 36.39
CA ASP A 250 -4.59 -12.01 36.28
C ASP A 250 -4.00 -13.38 35.92
N LEU A 251 -4.12 -14.35 36.83
CA LEU A 251 -3.65 -15.74 36.63
C LEU A 251 -4.50 -16.53 35.62
N ARG A 252 -5.73 -16.09 35.33
CA ARG A 252 -6.65 -16.77 34.40
C ARG A 252 -6.49 -16.27 32.97
N PHE A 253 -6.08 -15.02 32.81
CA PHE A 253 -5.84 -14.40 31.51
C PHE A 253 -4.79 -15.18 30.73
N ASP A 254 -5.07 -15.55 29.48
CA ASP A 254 -4.16 -16.24 28.54
C ASP A 254 -3.33 -17.40 29.15
N ASN A 255 -3.96 -18.18 30.04
CA ASN A 255 -3.38 -19.32 30.75
C ASN A 255 -4.03 -20.63 30.26
N ILE A 256 -3.82 -20.93 28.99
CA ILE A 256 -4.46 -22.04 28.26
C ILE A 256 -3.45 -22.94 27.53
N TYR A 257 -2.14 -22.69 27.68
CA TYR A 257 -1.11 -23.40 26.91
C TYR A 257 -0.52 -24.58 27.70
N ALA A 258 -0.46 -25.76 27.06
CA ALA A 258 0.34 -26.88 27.54
C ALA A 258 1.82 -26.64 27.19
N THR A 259 2.51 -25.89 28.04
CA THR A 259 3.95 -25.59 27.90
C THR A 259 4.79 -26.83 28.24
N ARG A 260 6.03 -26.90 27.72
CA ARG A 260 6.97 -27.99 28.06
C ARG A 260 7.26 -28.06 29.57
N GLN A 261 7.24 -26.92 30.25
CA GLN A 261 7.44 -26.82 31.68
C GLN A 261 6.29 -27.47 32.45
N LEU A 262 5.03 -27.23 32.05
CA LEU A 262 3.86 -27.89 32.63
C LEU A 262 3.92 -29.41 32.45
N VAL A 263 4.26 -29.87 31.23
CA VAL A 263 4.37 -31.30 30.93
C VAL A 263 5.43 -31.95 31.83
N ARG A 264 6.59 -31.31 32.01
CA ARG A 264 7.63 -31.79 32.93
C ARG A 264 7.15 -31.85 34.38
N GLN A 265 6.48 -30.81 34.88
CA GLN A 265 5.93 -30.79 36.24
C GLN A 265 4.90 -31.90 36.46
N LEU A 266 4.03 -32.14 35.48
CA LEU A 266 3.03 -33.21 35.55
C LEU A 266 3.67 -34.61 35.49
N THR A 267 4.72 -34.80 34.67
CA THR A 267 5.47 -36.06 34.66
C THR A 267 6.18 -36.33 35.99
N GLN A 268 6.79 -35.30 36.59
CA GLN A 268 7.46 -35.42 37.90
C GLN A 268 6.47 -35.70 39.02
N ALA A 269 5.26 -35.13 38.93
CA ALA A 269 4.18 -35.36 39.89
C ALA A 269 3.38 -36.65 39.65
N GLY A 270 3.76 -37.49 38.68
CA GLY A 270 3.01 -38.71 38.32
C GLY A 270 1.59 -38.45 37.78
N ALA A 271 1.26 -37.21 37.40
CA ALA A 271 -0.07 -36.76 37.04
C ALA A 271 -0.25 -36.61 35.51
N THR A 272 0.38 -37.49 34.73
CA THR A 272 0.31 -37.49 33.25
C THR A 272 -1.09 -37.82 32.73
N HIS A 273 -1.91 -38.52 33.52
CA HIS A 273 -3.31 -38.83 33.19
C HIS A 273 -4.14 -37.57 32.89
N LEU A 274 -3.82 -36.41 33.50
CA LEU A 274 -4.48 -35.13 33.26
C LEU A 274 -4.26 -34.58 31.84
N LEU A 275 -3.26 -35.09 31.11
CA LEU A 275 -2.96 -34.73 29.73
C LEU A 275 -3.41 -35.78 28.71
N ALA A 276 -3.85 -36.97 29.16
CA ALA A 276 -4.29 -38.05 28.27
C ALA A 276 -5.64 -37.73 27.61
N ALA A 277 -6.53 -37.05 28.34
CA ALA A 277 -7.79 -36.50 27.83
C ALA A 277 -7.82 -34.98 28.06
N PRO A 278 -7.08 -34.19 27.26
CA PRO A 278 -6.98 -32.76 27.47
C PRO A 278 -8.34 -32.10 27.21
N PRO A 279 -8.74 -31.11 28.03
CA PRO A 279 -9.97 -30.39 27.78
C PRO A 279 -9.86 -29.54 26.50
N PRO A 280 -10.98 -29.25 25.81
CA PRO A 280 -10.97 -28.61 24.48
C PRO A 280 -10.34 -27.20 24.47
N TRP A 281 -10.26 -26.55 25.63
CA TRP A 281 -9.64 -25.22 25.78
C TRP A 281 -8.11 -25.27 25.99
N LEU A 282 -7.52 -26.44 26.26
CA LEU A 282 -6.08 -26.57 26.49
C LEU A 282 -5.34 -26.71 25.15
N LEU A 283 -4.62 -25.67 24.76
CA LEU A 283 -3.91 -25.62 23.48
C LEU A 283 -2.51 -26.23 23.62
N GLN A 284 -2.21 -27.21 22.79
CA GLN A 284 -0.88 -27.80 22.73
C GLN A 284 0.06 -26.94 21.86
N THR A 285 1.19 -26.56 22.44
CA THR A 285 2.16 -25.61 21.85
C THR A 285 2.73 -26.08 20.50
N ALA A 286 2.66 -27.38 20.19
CA ALA A 286 3.25 -28.00 19.00
C ALA A 286 2.26 -28.46 17.91
N GLN A 287 0.95 -28.17 18.01
CA GLN A 287 -0.01 -28.53 16.96
C GLN A 287 -0.03 -27.46 15.86
N SER A 288 0.35 -27.84 14.65
CA SER A 288 0.39 -26.99 13.44
C SER A 288 -0.91 -26.99 12.63
N LYS A 289 -1.96 -27.67 13.11
CA LYS A 289 -3.22 -27.81 12.37
C LYS A 289 -4.10 -26.59 12.58
N LEU A 290 -4.24 -25.78 11.53
CA LEU A 290 -5.33 -24.81 11.41
C LEU A 290 -6.66 -25.57 11.30
N SER A 291 -7.72 -25.04 11.92
CA SER A 291 -9.07 -25.58 11.75
C SER A 291 -9.58 -25.30 10.31
N GLN A 292 -10.59 -26.04 9.85
CA GLN A 292 -11.14 -25.81 8.49
C GLN A 292 -11.80 -24.44 8.35
N GLU A 293 -12.44 -23.92 9.41
CA GLU A 293 -13.02 -22.58 9.43
C GLU A 293 -11.94 -21.49 9.39
N GLU A 294 -10.81 -21.71 10.09
CA GLU A 294 -9.63 -20.83 10.02
C GLU A 294 -8.99 -20.85 8.63
N LEU A 295 -8.97 -22.02 7.97
CA LEU A 295 -8.46 -22.15 6.61
C LEU A 295 -9.32 -21.38 5.61
N LEU A 296 -10.66 -21.48 5.69
CA LEU A 296 -11.57 -20.75 4.79
C LEU A 296 -11.46 -19.22 5.01
N SER A 297 -11.44 -18.78 6.27
CA SER A 297 -11.20 -17.38 6.62
C SER A 297 -9.85 -16.88 6.13
N CYS A 298 -8.81 -17.72 6.20
CA CYS A 298 -7.49 -17.41 5.67
C CYS A 298 -7.51 -17.25 4.15
N LEU A 299 -8.15 -18.18 3.42
CA LEU A 299 -8.28 -18.13 1.96
C LEU A 299 -9.04 -16.89 1.49
N LEU A 300 -10.17 -16.55 2.13
CA LEU A 300 -10.93 -15.34 1.81
C LEU A 300 -10.09 -14.07 1.98
N ARG A 301 -9.36 -13.97 3.09
CA ARG A 301 -8.52 -12.79 3.37
C ARG A 301 -7.27 -12.75 2.46
N LEU A 302 -6.76 -13.90 2.05
CA LEU A 302 -5.69 -13.99 1.06
C LEU A 302 -6.18 -13.58 -0.33
N GLY A 303 -7.43 -13.91 -0.68
CA GLY A 303 -8.09 -13.43 -1.90
C GLY A 303 -8.22 -11.91 -1.93
N LEU A 304 -8.60 -11.28 -0.80
CA LEU A 304 -8.61 -9.81 -0.68
C LEU A 304 -7.21 -9.22 -0.87
N LEU A 305 -6.17 -9.85 -0.32
CA LEU A 305 -4.79 -9.41 -0.51
C LEU A 305 -4.37 -9.50 -2.00
N ALA A 306 -4.73 -10.60 -2.67
CA ALA A 306 -4.46 -10.75 -4.10
C ALA A 306 -5.13 -9.65 -4.92
N LEU A 307 -6.38 -9.28 -4.59
CA LEU A 307 -7.07 -8.17 -5.24
C LEU A 307 -6.34 -6.82 -5.02
N LEU A 308 -5.82 -6.57 -3.82
CA LEU A 308 -5.04 -5.35 -3.53
C LEU A 308 -3.70 -5.31 -4.27
N LEU A 309 -3.04 -6.46 -4.43
CA LEU A 309 -1.83 -6.58 -5.25
C LEU A 309 -2.13 -6.34 -6.74
N ILE A 310 -3.25 -6.87 -7.25
CA ILE A 310 -3.71 -6.60 -8.62
C ILE A 310 -4.02 -5.11 -8.79
N ALA A 311 -4.76 -4.50 -7.87
CA ALA A 311 -5.03 -3.06 -7.91
C ALA A 311 -3.73 -2.23 -7.90
N THR A 312 -2.75 -2.63 -7.09
CA THR A 312 -1.43 -2.00 -7.07
C THR A 312 -0.73 -2.14 -8.43
N ALA A 313 -0.72 -3.34 -9.03
CA ALA A 313 -0.15 -3.56 -10.35
C ALA A 313 -0.84 -2.72 -11.43
N VAL A 314 -2.18 -2.62 -11.39
CA VAL A 314 -2.96 -1.78 -12.31
C VAL A 314 -2.60 -0.31 -12.15
N THR A 315 -2.53 0.22 -10.92
CA THR A 315 -2.14 1.64 -10.72
C THR A 315 -0.73 1.95 -11.20
N VAL A 316 0.22 1.02 -11.02
CA VAL A 316 1.60 1.17 -11.53
C VAL A 316 1.63 1.09 -13.05
N ALA A 317 0.84 0.19 -13.65
CA ALA A 317 0.69 0.09 -15.09
C ALA A 317 0.08 1.38 -15.67
N SER A 318 -0.90 1.98 -15.00
CA SER A 318 -1.49 3.27 -15.38
C SER A 318 -0.46 4.41 -15.31
N ASP A 319 0.40 4.44 -14.29
CA ASP A 319 1.51 5.40 -14.19
C ASP A 319 2.49 5.28 -15.36
N TYR A 320 2.91 4.04 -15.66
CA TYR A 320 3.77 3.75 -16.79
C TYR A 320 3.10 4.09 -18.13
N GLY A 321 1.80 3.81 -18.26
CA GLY A 321 0.99 4.17 -19.43
C GLY A 321 0.94 5.69 -19.65
N ALA A 322 0.73 6.48 -18.59
CA ALA A 322 0.76 7.93 -18.66
C ALA A 322 2.14 8.45 -19.08
N PHE A 323 3.23 7.87 -18.55
CA PHE A 323 4.59 8.20 -18.96
C PHE A 323 4.85 7.89 -20.45
N LEU A 324 4.44 6.72 -20.93
CA LEU A 324 4.59 6.35 -22.34
C LEU A 324 3.80 7.30 -23.25
N LEU A 325 2.57 7.65 -22.86
CA LEU A 325 1.73 8.58 -23.60
C LEU A 325 2.37 9.97 -23.68
N ALA A 326 2.85 10.50 -22.55
CA ALA A 326 3.54 11.79 -22.51
C ALA A 326 4.81 11.79 -23.36
N ARG A 327 5.62 10.73 -23.25
CA ARG A 327 6.83 10.58 -24.08
C ARG A 327 6.49 10.52 -25.56
N ALA A 328 5.50 9.71 -25.95
CA ALA A 328 5.06 9.57 -27.33
C ALA A 328 4.57 10.91 -27.89
N ALA A 329 3.74 11.65 -27.14
CA ALA A 329 3.25 12.97 -27.53
C ALA A 329 4.39 13.98 -27.76
N VAL A 330 5.34 14.07 -26.83
CA VAL A 330 6.50 14.97 -26.95
C VAL A 330 7.35 14.60 -28.15
N THR A 331 7.68 13.31 -28.34
CA THR A 331 8.48 12.86 -29.49
C THR A 331 7.76 13.08 -30.81
N TRP A 332 6.44 12.89 -30.85
CA TRP A 332 5.63 13.15 -32.03
C TRP A 332 5.67 14.63 -32.40
N ALA A 333 5.47 15.53 -31.42
CA ALA A 333 5.50 16.97 -31.68
C ALA A 333 6.87 17.50 -32.11
N GLN A 334 7.96 16.91 -31.61
CA GLN A 334 9.33 17.24 -32.05
C GLN A 334 9.61 16.83 -33.50
N ASN A 335 8.94 15.79 -34.00
CA ASN A 335 9.13 15.26 -35.34
C ASN A 335 8.15 15.84 -36.37
N LEU A 336 7.30 16.82 -35.99
CA LEU A 336 6.40 17.46 -36.93
C LEU A 336 7.21 18.31 -37.93
N PRO A 337 7.09 18.03 -39.26
CA PRO A 337 7.87 18.75 -40.27
C PRO A 337 7.32 20.15 -40.52
N SER A 338 8.20 21.08 -40.89
CA SER A 338 7.79 22.37 -41.49
C SER A 338 7.52 22.17 -42.98
N VAL A 339 6.36 22.59 -43.47
CA VAL A 339 5.94 22.37 -44.87
C VAL A 339 5.99 23.70 -45.63
N PRO A 340 6.87 23.86 -46.65
CA PRO A 340 6.89 25.06 -47.48
C PRO A 340 5.73 25.05 -48.48
N ILE A 341 4.97 26.14 -48.57
CA ILE A 341 3.94 26.40 -49.58
C ILE A 341 4.48 27.40 -50.60
N THR A 342 4.28 27.09 -51.87
CA THR A 342 4.58 27.99 -53.00
C THR A 342 3.30 28.25 -53.79
N LEU A 343 2.94 29.52 -53.95
CA LEU A 343 1.82 29.96 -54.78
C LEU A 343 2.36 30.66 -56.02
N THR A 344 2.19 30.04 -57.18
CA THR A 344 2.56 30.60 -58.47
C THR A 344 1.33 31.08 -59.20
N VAL A 345 1.26 32.39 -59.49
CA VAL A 345 0.19 33.00 -60.27
C VAL A 345 0.77 33.46 -61.60
N LYS A 346 0.27 32.90 -62.70
CA LYS A 346 0.61 33.28 -64.06
C LYS A 346 -0.59 34.01 -64.67
N TYR A 347 -0.40 35.26 -65.06
CA TYR A 347 -1.39 36.05 -65.77
C TYR A 347 -0.95 36.23 -67.22
N ASP A 348 -1.73 35.65 -68.14
CA ASP A 348 -1.52 35.78 -69.57
C ASP A 348 -2.63 36.70 -70.14
N ALA A 349 -2.25 37.88 -70.61
CA ALA A 349 -3.17 38.78 -71.31
C ALA A 349 -2.99 38.64 -72.82
N SER A 350 -4.02 38.09 -73.48
CA SER A 350 -4.18 38.14 -74.93
C SER A 350 -5.19 39.22 -75.28
N TYR A 351 -4.80 40.17 -76.12
CA TYR A 351 -5.74 41.09 -76.76
C TYR A 351 -5.56 40.99 -78.26
N LYS A 352 -6.68 41.05 -78.98
CA LYS A 352 -6.68 40.97 -80.44
C LYS A 352 -6.66 42.39 -81.00
N VAL A 353 -5.52 42.83 -81.52
CA VAL A 353 -5.43 44.13 -82.22
C VAL A 353 -5.67 43.89 -83.70
N LEU A 354 -6.52 44.69 -84.32
CA LEU A 354 -6.77 44.66 -85.76
C LEU A 354 -7.34 43.32 -86.27
N ASP A 355 -8.07 42.57 -85.44
CA ASP A 355 -8.81 41.36 -85.83
C ASP A 355 -9.76 41.63 -87.01
N PHE A 356 -10.30 42.85 -87.08
CA PHE A 356 -11.10 43.35 -88.19
C PHE A 356 -10.34 43.37 -89.52
N ILE A 357 -9.04 43.73 -89.55
CA ILE A 357 -8.24 43.74 -90.79
C ILE A 357 -7.94 42.32 -91.24
N LEU A 358 -7.62 41.42 -90.31
CA LEU A 358 -7.40 40.00 -90.62
C LEU A 358 -8.68 39.30 -91.09
N PHE A 359 -9.83 39.67 -90.53
CA PHE A 359 -11.16 39.23 -90.97
C PHE A 359 -11.47 39.69 -92.40
N VAL A 360 -11.17 40.95 -92.76
CA VAL A 360 -11.35 41.49 -94.12
C VAL A 360 -10.41 40.82 -95.14
N LEU A 361 -9.23 40.38 -94.70
CA LEU A 361 -8.24 39.67 -95.53
C LEU A 361 -8.39 38.13 -95.54
N ASN A 362 -9.42 37.60 -94.86
CA ASN A 362 -9.72 36.17 -94.73
C ASN A 362 -8.53 35.32 -94.23
N GLN A 363 -7.75 35.84 -93.27
CA GLN A 363 -6.66 35.12 -92.62
C GLN A 363 -6.99 34.79 -91.16
N PRO A 364 -6.49 33.65 -90.62
CA PRO A 364 -6.80 33.25 -89.25
C PRO A 364 -6.19 34.23 -88.24
N PRO A 365 -6.95 34.67 -87.22
CA PRO A 365 -6.48 35.64 -86.23
C PRO A 365 -5.20 35.15 -85.54
N VAL A 366 -4.17 36.01 -85.50
CA VAL A 366 -2.91 35.70 -84.82
C VAL A 366 -3.10 35.87 -83.31
N GLU A 367 -2.95 34.78 -82.55
CA GLU A 367 -2.92 34.83 -81.09
C GLU A 367 -1.63 35.52 -80.61
N SER A 368 -1.68 36.82 -80.36
CA SER A 368 -0.56 37.54 -79.74
C SER A 368 -0.76 37.68 -78.23
N VAL A 369 -0.02 36.89 -77.45
CA VAL A 369 0.12 37.09 -76.00
C VAL A 369 1.15 38.20 -75.78
N PHE A 370 0.71 39.38 -75.37
CA PHE A 370 1.59 40.56 -75.29
C PHE A 370 2.21 40.77 -73.90
N ALA A 371 1.58 40.25 -72.84
CA ALA A 371 2.09 40.33 -71.48
C ALA A 371 1.78 39.04 -70.70
N SER A 372 2.82 38.26 -70.42
CA SER A 372 2.78 37.17 -69.45
C SER A 372 3.52 37.61 -68.19
N VAL A 373 2.81 37.81 -67.08
CA VAL A 373 3.42 38.13 -65.78
C VAL A 373 3.25 36.94 -64.87
N GLN A 374 4.38 36.38 -64.41
CA GLN A 374 4.40 35.31 -63.43
C GLN A 374 4.92 35.84 -62.09
N ARG A 375 4.15 35.64 -61.02
CA ARG A 375 4.58 35.93 -59.65
C ARG A 375 4.52 34.67 -58.79
N SER A 376 5.51 34.51 -57.93
CA SER A 376 5.59 33.39 -56.99
C SER A 376 5.70 33.90 -55.56
N PHE A 377 4.81 33.43 -54.69
CA PHE A 377 4.82 33.69 -53.26
C PHE A 377 5.22 32.42 -52.52
N GLN A 378 6.05 32.53 -51.47
CA GLN A 378 6.52 31.38 -50.72
C GLN A 378 6.43 31.65 -49.21
N TRP A 379 5.91 30.69 -48.44
CA TRP A 379 5.87 30.73 -46.98
C TRP A 379 5.92 29.32 -46.38
N GLU A 380 6.17 29.19 -45.08
CA GLU A 380 6.23 27.89 -44.39
C GLU A 380 5.05 27.70 -43.44
N LEU A 381 4.51 26.48 -43.40
CA LEU A 381 3.62 26.01 -42.32
C LEU A 381 4.45 25.32 -41.25
N ARG A 382 4.27 25.77 -40.01
CA ARG A 382 4.84 25.18 -38.80
C ARG A 382 3.71 24.71 -37.90
N PHE A 383 3.72 23.44 -37.53
CA PHE A 383 2.65 22.88 -36.69
C PHE A 383 2.85 23.17 -35.20
N THR A 384 4.05 23.59 -34.78
CA THR A 384 4.38 23.94 -33.40
C THR A 384 4.69 25.43 -33.29
N SER A 385 4.13 26.09 -32.26
CA SER A 385 4.39 27.51 -32.01
C SER A 385 5.84 27.73 -31.57
N HIS A 386 6.43 28.84 -31.99
CA HIS A 386 7.81 29.23 -31.66
C HIS A 386 8.09 29.40 -30.17
N ASN A 387 7.08 29.79 -29.40
CA ASN A 387 7.22 30.11 -27.98
C ASN A 387 6.83 28.94 -27.06
N CYS A 388 6.57 27.75 -27.63
CA CYS A 388 6.07 26.63 -26.86
C CYS A 388 7.17 25.67 -26.41
N HIS A 389 7.43 25.65 -25.11
CA HIS A 389 8.37 24.70 -24.51
C HIS A 389 7.69 23.36 -24.26
N LEU A 390 8.13 22.33 -24.99
CA LEU A 390 7.66 20.97 -24.80
C LEU A 390 8.18 20.41 -23.46
N PRO A 391 7.29 19.98 -22.55
CA PRO A 391 7.69 19.47 -21.25
C PRO A 391 8.34 18.08 -21.34
N GLN A 392 9.19 17.74 -20.36
CA GLN A 392 9.81 16.42 -20.26
C GLN A 392 8.87 15.43 -19.56
N ALA A 393 8.71 14.24 -20.14
CA ALA A 393 7.97 13.13 -19.52
C ALA A 393 8.69 12.62 -18.25
N GLN A 394 7.93 12.39 -17.18
CA GLN A 394 8.46 11.97 -15.87
C GLN A 394 8.34 10.45 -15.69
N PRO A 395 9.47 9.73 -15.50
CA PRO A 395 9.44 8.28 -15.31
C PRO A 395 8.84 7.91 -13.94
N PRO A 396 8.16 6.75 -13.83
CA PRO A 396 7.53 6.32 -12.60
C PRO A 396 8.53 5.95 -11.51
N ARG A 397 8.14 6.19 -10.25
CA ARG A 397 8.96 5.89 -9.06
C ARG A 397 8.75 4.45 -8.58
N VAL A 398 9.60 3.54 -9.08
CA VAL A 398 9.52 2.10 -8.79
C VAL A 398 9.66 1.77 -7.29
N THR A 399 10.43 2.56 -6.55
CA THR A 399 10.69 2.33 -5.11
C THR A 399 9.42 2.38 -4.27
N ALA A 400 8.49 3.30 -4.56
CA ALA A 400 7.23 3.43 -3.82
C ALA A 400 6.29 2.26 -4.10
N ALA A 401 6.24 1.78 -5.35
CA ALA A 401 5.46 0.62 -5.74
C ALA A 401 5.99 -0.67 -5.08
N LEU A 402 7.31 -0.86 -5.07
CA LEU A 402 7.94 -1.99 -4.38
C LEU A 402 7.68 -1.96 -2.88
N ALA A 403 7.78 -0.78 -2.25
CA ALA A 403 7.45 -0.61 -0.84
C ALA A 403 5.98 -0.93 -0.54
N ALA A 404 5.04 -0.47 -1.38
CA ALA A 404 3.62 -0.79 -1.24
C ALA A 404 3.35 -2.31 -1.36
N GLY A 405 3.94 -2.95 -2.38
CA GLY A 405 3.85 -4.41 -2.54
C GLY A 405 4.47 -5.18 -1.36
N ALA A 406 5.63 -4.74 -0.85
CA ALA A 406 6.27 -5.35 0.31
C ALA A 406 5.40 -5.25 1.58
N LEU A 407 4.77 -4.09 1.81
CA LEU A 407 3.85 -3.89 2.94
C LEU A 407 2.59 -4.75 2.83
N GLN A 408 2.06 -4.93 1.62
CA GLN A 408 0.94 -5.84 1.37
C GLN A 408 1.34 -7.30 1.60
N LEU A 409 2.51 -7.73 1.11
CA LEU A 409 3.01 -9.07 1.38
C LEU A 409 3.26 -9.30 2.88
N LEU A 410 3.78 -8.30 3.60
CA LEU A 410 3.95 -8.35 5.04
C LEU A 410 2.58 -8.48 5.75
N ALA A 411 1.58 -7.72 5.32
CA ALA A 411 0.20 -7.84 5.79
C ALA A 411 -0.42 -9.23 5.50
N GLY A 412 -0.02 -9.89 4.42
CA GLY A 412 -0.37 -11.26 4.11
C GLY A 412 0.33 -12.27 5.03
N ALA A 413 1.62 -12.09 5.27
CA ALA A 413 2.40 -12.95 6.16
C ALA A 413 1.86 -12.91 7.60
N THR A 414 1.47 -11.73 8.10
CA THR A 414 0.85 -11.61 9.44
C THR A 414 -0.47 -12.35 9.56
N LEU A 415 -1.17 -12.60 8.45
CA LEU A 415 -2.43 -13.36 8.43
C LEU A 415 -2.21 -14.84 8.73
N VAL A 416 -1.20 -15.44 8.10
CA VAL A 416 -0.81 -16.84 8.32
C VAL A 416 -0.16 -16.98 9.70
N LEU A 417 0.59 -15.97 10.12
CA LEU A 417 1.34 -15.96 11.38
C LEU A 417 0.50 -15.51 12.59
N GLN A 418 -0.78 -15.13 12.41
CA GLN A 418 -1.59 -14.56 13.47
C GLN A 418 -1.70 -15.50 14.69
N THR A 419 -1.95 -16.79 14.46
CA THR A 419 -2.03 -17.81 15.52
C THR A 419 -0.68 -17.99 16.24
N TYR A 420 0.42 -17.89 15.50
CA TYR A 420 1.77 -17.95 16.05
C TYR A 420 2.14 -16.68 16.82
N ALA A 421 1.65 -15.51 16.40
CA ALA A 421 1.89 -14.23 17.07
C ALA A 421 1.30 -14.22 18.49
N TRP A 422 0.11 -14.78 18.69
CA TRP A 422 -0.49 -14.94 20.03
C TRP A 422 0.35 -15.85 20.94
N ARG A 423 0.76 -17.02 20.42
CA ARG A 423 1.64 -17.93 21.16
C ARG A 423 2.98 -17.28 21.49
N LEU A 424 3.50 -16.46 20.57
CA LEU A 424 4.73 -15.73 20.75
C LEU A 424 4.60 -14.67 21.85
N ARG A 425 3.47 -13.93 21.95
CA ARG A 425 3.23 -12.98 23.06
C ARG A 425 3.33 -13.66 24.42
N HIS A 426 2.68 -14.81 24.56
CA HIS A 426 2.77 -15.61 25.78
C HIS A 426 4.22 -16.05 26.06
N ALA A 427 4.91 -16.60 25.06
CA ALA A 427 6.30 -17.06 25.21
C ALA A 427 7.26 -15.93 25.60
N ILE A 428 7.08 -14.72 25.03
CA ILE A 428 7.85 -13.53 25.38
C ILE A 428 7.62 -13.18 26.84
N ALA A 429 6.36 -12.98 27.25
CA ALA A 429 6.04 -12.63 28.63
C ALA A 429 6.54 -13.68 29.64
N ALA A 430 6.42 -14.97 29.30
CA ALA A 430 6.93 -16.07 30.12
C ALA A 430 8.46 -16.03 30.29
N SER A 431 9.21 -15.66 29.24
CA SER A 431 10.68 -15.55 29.34
C SER A 431 11.16 -14.40 30.24
N PHE A 432 10.43 -13.28 30.25
CA PHE A 432 10.78 -12.11 31.07
C PHE A 432 10.37 -12.27 32.54
N PHE A 433 9.30 -13.01 32.82
CA PHE A 433 8.72 -13.15 34.16
C PHE A 433 8.57 -14.62 34.58
N PRO A 434 9.69 -15.36 34.77
CA PRO A 434 9.65 -16.79 35.07
C PRO A 434 8.98 -17.12 36.41
N ALA A 435 9.11 -16.25 37.42
CA ALA A 435 8.46 -16.42 38.72
C ALA A 435 6.93 -16.31 38.62
N GLN A 436 6.45 -15.36 37.81
CA GLN A 436 5.01 -15.23 37.55
C GLN A 436 4.48 -16.41 36.74
N GLU A 437 5.25 -16.87 35.75
CA GLU A 437 4.87 -18.03 34.96
C GLU A 437 4.77 -19.31 35.82
N ALA A 438 5.69 -19.52 36.76
CA ALA A 438 5.60 -20.63 37.70
C ALA A 438 4.29 -20.62 38.52
N ARG A 439 3.82 -19.43 38.95
CA ARG A 439 2.52 -19.26 39.64
C ARG A 439 1.32 -19.55 38.71
N ARG A 440 1.41 -19.14 37.44
CA ARG A 440 0.36 -19.41 36.44
C ARG A 440 0.26 -20.89 36.12
N LEU A 441 1.38 -21.59 36.02
CA LEU A 441 1.44 -23.04 35.82
C LEU A 441 0.86 -23.81 37.01
N SER A 442 1.15 -23.42 38.25
CA SER A 442 0.57 -24.07 39.43
C SER A 442 -0.94 -23.85 39.52
N HIS A 443 -1.41 -22.64 39.18
CA HIS A 443 -2.84 -22.34 39.07
C HIS A 443 -3.52 -23.21 37.99
N LEU A 444 -2.89 -23.35 36.82
CA LEU A 444 -3.38 -24.17 35.72
C LEU A 444 -3.46 -25.66 36.10
N GLN A 445 -2.43 -26.17 36.77
CA GLN A 445 -2.42 -27.55 37.28
C GLN A 445 -3.55 -27.79 38.28
N ALA A 446 -3.77 -26.87 39.23
CA ALA A 446 -4.88 -26.95 40.18
C ALA A 446 -6.24 -26.92 39.47
N ARG A 447 -6.39 -26.10 38.42
CA ARG A 447 -7.61 -26.04 37.59
C ARG A 447 -7.85 -27.34 36.83
N LEU A 448 -6.81 -27.99 36.31
CA LEU A 448 -6.90 -29.29 35.62
C LEU A 448 -7.31 -30.40 36.59
N ARG A 449 -6.72 -30.45 37.79
CA ARG A 449 -7.10 -31.43 38.84
C ARG A 449 -8.57 -31.31 39.22
N ARG A 450 -9.04 -30.10 39.56
CA ARG A 450 -10.45 -29.86 39.92
C ARG A 450 -11.43 -30.32 38.84
N ARG A 451 -11.09 -30.12 37.57
CA ARG A 451 -11.90 -30.59 36.43
C ARG A 451 -11.92 -32.11 36.35
N HIS A 452 -10.78 -32.76 36.51
CA HIS A 452 -10.69 -34.22 36.47
C HIS A 452 -11.48 -34.85 37.63
N ASP A 453 -11.33 -34.33 38.84
CA ASP A 453 -12.09 -34.79 40.02
C ASP A 453 -13.61 -34.63 39.82
N GLN A 454 -14.04 -33.54 39.16
CA GLN A 454 -15.44 -33.30 38.80
C GLN A 454 -15.95 -34.24 37.71
N SER A 455 -15.09 -34.71 36.80
CA SER A 455 -15.45 -35.68 35.76
C SER A 455 -15.48 -37.11 36.30
N ASP A 456 -14.63 -37.45 37.28
CA ASP A 456 -14.61 -38.78 37.91
C ASP A 456 -15.78 -39.00 38.91
N HIS A 457 -16.31 -37.92 39.51
CA HIS A 457 -17.45 -37.98 40.44
C HIS A 457 -18.76 -38.53 39.85
N PRO A 458 -19.23 -38.09 38.66
CA PRO A 458 -20.44 -38.63 38.04
C PRO A 458 -20.28 -40.09 37.62
N ASP A 459 -19.08 -40.52 37.18
CA ASP A 459 -18.82 -41.91 36.80
C ASP A 459 -18.82 -42.87 38.00
N ARG A 460 -18.38 -42.40 39.18
CA ARG A 460 -18.54 -43.16 40.43
C ARG A 460 -20.00 -43.26 40.85
N HIS A 461 -20.80 -42.19 40.75
CA HIS A 461 -22.22 -42.25 41.12
C HIS A 461 -23.05 -43.11 40.16
N ALA A 462 -22.78 -43.09 38.86
CA ALA A 462 -23.45 -43.97 37.89
C ALA A 462 -23.15 -45.45 38.13
N ASN A 463 -21.89 -45.79 38.44
CA ASN A 463 -21.50 -47.18 38.75
C ASN A 463 -22.01 -47.68 40.12
N THR A 464 -22.29 -46.76 41.06
CA THR A 464 -22.84 -47.12 42.39
C THR A 464 -24.37 -47.30 42.36
N VAL A 465 -25.08 -46.67 41.40
CA VAL A 465 -26.53 -46.85 41.22
C VAL A 465 -26.85 -48.10 40.39
N GLY A 466 -25.94 -48.58 39.54
CA GLY A 466 -26.09 -49.80 38.74
C GLY A 466 -26.06 -51.13 39.52
N THR A 467 -25.83 -51.12 40.84
CA THR A 467 -25.72 -52.34 41.68
C THR A 467 -26.86 -52.54 42.67
N ARG A 468 -27.97 -51.77 42.58
CA ARG A 468 -29.21 -52.14 43.30
C ARG A 468 -30.09 -53.05 42.43
N ARG A 469 -30.01 -54.37 42.70
CA ARG A 469 -31.01 -55.37 42.28
C ARG A 469 -32.42 -54.88 42.60
N PRO A 470 -33.42 -55.08 41.72
CA PRO A 470 -34.80 -54.71 42.02
C PRO A 470 -35.36 -55.65 43.08
N ARG A 471 -35.78 -55.08 44.22
CA ARG A 471 -36.58 -55.78 45.23
C ARG A 471 -38.04 -55.71 44.76
N LYS A 472 -38.71 -56.86 44.68
CA LYS A 472 -40.12 -57.03 44.26
C LYS A 472 -41.07 -56.07 45.01
N PRO A 473 -42.13 -55.57 44.35
CA PRO A 473 -43.15 -54.75 45.00
C PRO A 473 -44.12 -55.63 45.79
N GLY A 474 -44.35 -55.28 47.06
CA GLY A 474 -45.37 -55.83 47.93
C GLY A 474 -46.30 -54.70 48.38
N GLN A 475 -47.60 -54.93 48.20
CA GLN A 475 -48.76 -54.08 48.46
C GLN A 475 -48.83 -53.38 49.82
N GLY A 476 -49.52 -52.23 49.84
CA GLY A 476 -50.45 -51.86 50.92
C GLY A 476 -50.34 -50.45 51.49
N THR A 477 -51.27 -49.56 51.07
CA THR A 477 -52.13 -48.64 51.89
C THR A 477 -51.50 -47.92 53.11
N SER A 478 -51.73 -46.64 53.42
CA SER A 478 -52.72 -45.62 53.01
C SER A 478 -52.52 -44.39 53.93
N ALA A 479 -52.87 -43.19 53.43
CA ALA A 479 -53.37 -42.03 54.20
C ALA A 479 -52.36 -41.34 55.16
N LEU A 480 -52.40 -40.04 55.51
CA LEU A 480 -53.29 -38.90 55.28
C LEU A 480 -52.50 -37.67 55.80
N GLU A 481 -52.73 -36.48 55.23
CA GLU A 481 -52.76 -35.15 55.90
C GLU A 481 -51.52 -34.63 56.68
N SER A 482 -51.25 -33.34 56.86
CA SER A 482 -51.86 -32.05 56.50
C SER A 482 -50.86 -30.96 56.94
N GLN A 483 -51.01 -29.76 56.35
CA GLN A 483 -50.61 -28.44 56.87
C GLN A 483 -49.12 -28.14 57.06
N GLY A 484 -48.60 -26.99 56.62
CA GLY A 484 -49.24 -25.82 56.04
C GLY A 484 -48.36 -24.59 56.28
N SER A 485 -48.46 -23.63 55.35
CA SER A 485 -48.21 -22.19 55.53
C SER A 485 -46.77 -21.72 55.83
N GLN A 486 -46.28 -20.59 55.30
CA GLN A 486 -46.86 -19.57 54.42
C GLN A 486 -45.74 -18.63 53.93
N ALA A 487 -45.92 -18.14 52.70
CA ALA A 487 -45.72 -16.75 52.24
C ALA A 487 -44.39 -16.01 52.50
N HIS A 488 -43.69 -15.64 51.42
CA HIS A 488 -43.85 -14.30 50.81
C HIS A 488 -43.09 -14.19 49.48
N ASP A 489 -43.86 -14.03 48.40
CA ASP A 489 -43.54 -13.39 47.11
C ASP A 489 -43.28 -11.86 47.30
N PRO A 490 -43.07 -11.00 46.27
CA PRO A 490 -42.70 -11.19 44.84
C PRO A 490 -41.64 -10.15 44.31
N LEU A 491 -41.56 -10.06 42.97
CA LEU A 491 -41.05 -8.99 42.07
C LEU A 491 -39.59 -9.15 41.58
N SER A 492 -39.30 -9.54 40.33
CA SER A 492 -39.61 -8.99 39.00
C SER A 492 -38.69 -7.87 38.52
N ALA A 493 -38.33 -7.95 37.23
CA ALA A 493 -37.79 -6.90 36.34
C ALA A 493 -36.29 -6.57 36.51
N SER A 494 -35.41 -7.05 35.63
CA SER A 494 -35.08 -6.50 34.30
C SER A 494 -34.34 -5.15 34.34
N VAL A 495 -33.04 -5.17 34.04
CA VAL A 495 -32.36 -4.44 32.94
C VAL A 495 -31.17 -5.28 32.51
#